data_AF-A0A1Y2R6Y1-F1
#
_entry.id   AF-A0A1Y2R6Y1-F1
#
_cell.length_a   1.000
_cell.length_b   1.000
_cell.length_c   1.000
_cell.angle_alpha   90.00
_cell.angle_beta   90.00
_cell.angle_gamma   90.00
#
_symmetry.space_group_name_H-M   'P 1'
#
loop_
_entity.id
_entity.type
_entity.pdbx_description
1 polymer ?
#
loop_
_entity_poly.entity_id
_entity_poly.type
_entity_poly.pdbx_seq_one_letter_code
_entity_poly.pdbx_strand_id
1 'polypeptide(L)'
;MVPSQFAAVAPDPECETIQQLGNYLQVRRLPDGSIAALQDLLFTRALFLGCTYWGWERRFCFSDRERAASEFNKLVSDEDIPEGWIARRPDRPVGATRR
;
A
#
# COMPACT_ATOMS: atom_id res chain seq x y z
N MET A 1 9.61 -6.62 -33.00
CA MET A 1 8.39 -7.10 -32.31
C MET A 1 8.80 -7.47 -30.90
N VAL A 2 8.54 -6.59 -29.93
CA VAL A 2 8.72 -6.92 -28.51
C VAL A 2 7.44 -7.60 -28.02
N PRO A 3 7.49 -8.80 -27.43
CA PRO A 3 6.29 -9.39 -26.84
C PRO A 3 5.92 -8.58 -25.61
N SER A 4 4.77 -7.91 -25.71
CA SER A 4 4.10 -7.22 -24.61
C SER A 4 3.64 -8.27 -23.60
N GLN A 5 4.46 -8.53 -22.58
CA GLN A 5 4.13 -9.38 -21.44
C GLN A 5 3.18 -8.62 -20.50
N PHE A 6 1.93 -8.42 -20.92
CA PHE A 6 0.82 -8.35 -19.96
C PHE A 6 0.42 -9.79 -19.62
N ALA A 7 1.35 -10.55 -19.05
CA ALA A 7 1.00 -11.79 -18.38
C ALA A 7 0.18 -11.37 -17.16
N ALA A 8 -1.03 -11.90 -17.02
CA ALA A 8 -1.79 -11.83 -15.79
C ALA A 8 -0.86 -12.31 -14.67
N VAL A 9 -0.29 -11.37 -13.92
CA VAL A 9 0.61 -11.63 -12.80
C VAL A 9 -0.20 -12.46 -11.82
N ALA A 10 0.21 -13.72 -11.64
CA ALA A 10 -0.34 -14.55 -10.57
C ALA A 10 -0.36 -13.72 -9.28
N PRO A 11 -1.44 -13.78 -8.47
CA PRO A 11 -1.50 -13.02 -7.24
C PRO A 11 -0.22 -13.27 -6.45
N ASP A 12 0.52 -12.20 -6.19
CA ASP A 12 1.81 -12.30 -5.54
C ASP A 12 1.57 -12.92 -4.15
N PRO A 13 2.17 -14.08 -3.83
CA PRO A 13 1.87 -14.80 -2.60
C PRO A 13 2.22 -13.98 -1.36
N GLU A 14 3.18 -13.05 -1.47
CA GLU A 14 3.50 -12.08 -0.42
C GLU A 14 2.36 -11.08 -0.23
N CYS A 15 1.81 -10.54 -1.32
CA CYS A 15 0.67 -9.62 -1.27
C CYS A 15 -0.59 -10.28 -0.69
N GLU A 16 -0.88 -11.53 -1.09
CA GLU A 16 -2.03 -12.27 -0.54
C GLU A 16 -1.86 -12.51 0.97
N THR A 17 -0.67 -12.92 1.38
CA THR A 17 -0.35 -13.13 2.80
C THR A 17 -0.49 -11.82 3.60
N ILE A 18 0.07 -10.72 3.10
CA ILE A 18 -0.04 -9.39 3.72
C ILE A 18 -1.50 -8.96 3.80
N GLN A 19 -2.28 -9.18 2.73
CA GLN A 19 -3.69 -8.85 2.68
C GLN A 19 -4.49 -9.57 3.77
N GLN A 20 -4.29 -10.88 3.92
CA GLN A 20 -4.99 -11.69 4.90
C GLN A 20 -4.57 -11.34 6.34
N LEU A 21 -3.27 -11.20 6.61
CA LEU A 21 -2.76 -10.90 7.95
C LEU A 21 -3.10 -9.48 8.42
N GLY A 22 -3.08 -8.51 7.51
CA GLY A 22 -3.39 -7.12 7.81
C GLY A 22 -4.87 -6.76 7.73
N ASN A 23 -5.72 -7.69 7.25
CA ASN A 23 -7.12 -7.45 6.93
C ASN A 23 -7.29 -6.20 6.03
N TYR A 24 -6.47 -6.13 4.98
CA TYR A 24 -6.49 -5.05 4.00
C TYR A 24 -7.58 -5.30 2.95
N LEU A 25 -8.19 -4.22 2.46
CA LEU A 25 -9.18 -4.28 1.38
C LEU A 25 -8.52 -4.70 0.07
N GLN A 26 -7.35 -4.13 -0.18
CA GLN A 26 -6.60 -4.35 -1.41
C GLN A 26 -5.12 -4.21 -1.11
N VAL A 27 -4.31 -5.11 -1.67
CA VAL A 27 -2.85 -5.07 -1.61
C VAL A 27 -2.34 -5.25 -3.03
N ARG A 28 -1.32 -4.48 -3.42
CA ARG A 28 -0.64 -4.69 -4.69
C ARG A 28 0.85 -4.41 -4.57
N ARG A 29 1.63 -5.14 -5.38
CA ARG A 29 3.03 -4.82 -5.63
C ARG A 29 3.10 -3.69 -6.66
N LEU A 30 3.89 -2.67 -6.35
CA LEU A 30 4.16 -1.54 -7.22
C LEU A 30 5.29 -1.89 -8.22
N PRO A 31 5.44 -1.16 -9.33
CA PRO A 31 6.47 -1.42 -10.33
C PRO A 31 7.92 -1.39 -9.83
N ASP A 32 8.21 -0.66 -8.75
CA ASP A 32 9.52 -0.63 -8.09
C ASP A 32 9.80 -1.86 -7.19
N GLY A 33 8.79 -2.74 -7.01
CA GLY A 33 8.86 -3.93 -6.18
C GLY A 33 8.36 -3.73 -4.74
N SER A 34 8.08 -2.49 -4.33
CA SER A 34 7.48 -2.17 -3.04
C SER A 34 6.00 -2.60 -2.99
N ILE A 35 5.42 -2.70 -1.80
CA ILE A 35 4.03 -3.15 -1.64
C ILE A 35 3.20 -2.03 -1.02
N ALA A 36 2.07 -1.75 -1.65
CA ALA A 36 1.07 -0.82 -1.14
C ALA A 36 -0.19 -1.57 -0.72
N ALA A 37 -0.83 -1.10 0.35
CA ALA A 37 -2.09 -1.64 0.84
C ALA A 37 -3.13 -0.54 1.10
N LEU A 38 -4.40 -0.91 1.03
CA LEU A 38 -5.54 -0.05 1.29
C LEU A 38 -6.41 -0.68 2.38
N GLN A 39 -6.84 0.11 3.36
CA GLN A 39 -7.73 -0.34 4.44
C GLN A 39 -8.76 0.71 4.78
N ASP A 40 -9.96 0.28 5.14
CA ASP A 40 -10.91 1.14 5.83
C ASP A 40 -10.62 1.17 7.34
N LEU A 41 -10.57 2.38 7.88
CA LEU A 41 -10.62 2.66 9.31
C LEU A 41 -12.04 3.11 9.69
N LEU A 42 -12.26 3.37 10.99
CA LEU A 42 -13.58 3.72 11.53
C LEU A 42 -14.28 4.87 10.79
N PHE A 43 -13.51 5.89 10.34
CA PHE A 43 -14.04 7.09 9.68
C PHE A 43 -13.28 7.49 8.41
N THR A 44 -12.15 6.86 8.13
CA THR A 44 -11.21 7.26 7.08
C THR A 44 -10.75 6.04 6.30
N ARG A 45 -10.25 6.24 5.08
CA ARG A 45 -9.56 5.19 4.33
C ARG A 45 -8.07 5.45 4.41
N ALA A 46 -7.32 4.44 4.82
CA ALA A 46 -5.87 4.50 4.97
C ALA A 46 -5.19 3.78 3.82
N LEU A 47 -4.19 4.46 3.27
CA LEU A 47 -3.24 3.94 2.31
C LEU A 47 -1.93 3.68 3.05
N PHE A 48 -1.39 2.47 2.88
CA PHE A 48 -0.14 2.03 3.49
C PHE A 48 0.89 1.82 2.39
N LEU A 49 2.10 2.35 2.57
CA LEU A 49 3.25 2.16 1.68
C LEU A 49 4.37 1.44 2.43
N GLY A 50 5.22 0.75 1.67
CA GLY A 50 6.30 -0.07 2.23
C GLY A 50 5.76 -1.21 3.08
N CYS A 51 4.69 -1.87 2.61
CA CYS A 51 4.09 -2.98 3.35
C CYS A 51 5.01 -4.20 3.30
N THR A 52 5.20 -4.84 4.44
CA THR A 52 5.94 -6.09 4.60
C THR A 52 5.14 -7.02 5.51
N TYR A 53 5.58 -8.27 5.65
CA TYR A 53 5.01 -9.22 6.62
C TYR A 53 4.95 -8.67 8.06
N TRP A 54 5.89 -7.79 8.41
CA TRP A 54 6.05 -7.26 9.77
C TRP A 54 5.31 -5.94 10.01
N GLY A 55 4.75 -5.33 8.98
CA GLY A 55 4.01 -4.07 9.08
C GLY A 55 4.13 -3.20 7.84
N TRP A 56 4.26 -1.90 8.05
CA TRP A 56 4.31 -0.88 7.01
C TRP A 56 5.20 0.28 7.44
N GLU A 57 5.75 1.00 6.47
CA GLU A 57 6.64 2.14 6.73
C GLU A 57 5.85 3.44 6.87
N ARG A 58 4.90 3.66 5.96
CA ARG A 58 4.12 4.90 5.88
C ARG A 58 2.63 4.63 5.81
N ARG A 59 1.84 5.51 6.43
CA ARG A 59 0.38 5.46 6.39
C ARG A 59 -0.20 6.84 6.17
N PHE A 60 -0.98 6.97 5.11
CA PHE A 60 -1.70 8.18 4.70
C PHE A 60 -3.20 7.95 4.87
N CYS A 61 -3.84 8.74 5.72
CA CYS A 61 -5.28 8.65 5.94
C CYS A 61 -6.01 9.72 5.11
N PHE A 62 -7.10 9.32 4.47
CA PHE A 62 -7.97 10.16 3.67
C PHE A 62 -9.37 10.17 4.28
N SER A 63 -9.99 11.35 4.34
CA SER A 63 -11.43 11.48 4.65
C SER A 63 -12.29 10.96 3.49
N ASP A 64 -11.84 11.19 2.26
CA ASP A 64 -12.51 10.76 1.04
C ASP A 64 -12.00 9.38 0.59
N ARG A 65 -12.91 8.40 0.57
CA ARG A 65 -12.61 7.02 0.21
C ARG A 65 -12.31 6.84 -1.28
N GLU A 66 -12.96 7.61 -2.15
CA GLU A 66 -12.74 7.55 -3.59
C GLU A 66 -11.39 8.17 -3.94
N ARG A 67 -11.05 9.28 -3.28
CA ARG A 67 -9.73 9.88 -3.42
C ARG A 67 -8.62 8.91 -3.02
N ALA A 68 -8.77 8.21 -1.90
CA ALA A 68 -7.80 7.20 -1.47
C ALA A 68 -7.61 6.08 -2.51
N ALA A 69 -8.70 5.60 -3.12
CA ALA A 69 -8.62 4.57 -4.16
C ALA A 69 -7.99 5.12 -5.46
N SER A 70 -8.31 6.36 -5.84
CA SER A 70 -7.71 7.02 -6.99
C SER A 70 -6.20 7.18 -6.83
N GLU A 71 -5.75 7.69 -5.68
CA GLU A 71 -4.34 7.83 -5.35
C GLU A 71 -3.64 6.47 -5.27
N PHE A 72 -4.27 5.47 -4.65
CA PHE A 72 -3.75 4.11 -4.59
C PHE A 72 -3.44 3.52 -5.96
N ASN A 73 -4.29 3.78 -6.96
CA ASN A 73 -4.10 3.31 -8.33
C ASN A 73 -2.99 4.07 -9.08
N LYS A 74 -2.69 5.30 -8.68
CA LYS A 74 -1.63 6.12 -9.29
C LYS A 74 -0.23 5.78 -8.80
N LEU A 75 -0.11 5.19 -7.61
CA LEU A 75 1.19 4.85 -7.02
C LEU A 75 2.04 3.98 -7.96
N VAL A 76 3.32 4.31 -8.00
CA VAL A 76 4.35 3.61 -8.76
C VAL A 76 5.50 3.19 -7.83
N SER A 77 5.67 3.88 -6.71
CA SER A 77 6.65 3.58 -5.67
C SER A 77 6.12 3.85 -4.25
N ASP A 78 6.77 3.30 -3.23
CA ASP A 78 6.54 3.64 -1.81
C ASP A 78 7.12 5.01 -1.40
N GLU A 79 7.95 5.58 -2.25
CA GLU A 79 8.42 6.96 -2.15
C GLU A 79 7.39 7.98 -2.65
N ASP A 80 6.40 7.54 -3.41
CA ASP A 80 5.33 8.42 -3.88
C ASP A 80 4.51 8.95 -2.71
N ILE A 81 4.38 10.27 -2.63
CA ILE A 81 3.57 10.93 -1.63
C ILE A 81 2.20 11.20 -2.25
N PRO A 82 1.16 10.44 -1.89
CA PRO A 82 -0.17 10.67 -2.45
C PRO A 82 -0.70 12.04 -2.00
N GLU A 83 -1.62 12.63 -2.77
CA GLU A 83 -2.10 13.98 -2.49
C GLU A 83 -3.47 14.02 -1.81
N GLY A 84 -3.63 14.95 -0.86
CA GLY A 84 -4.90 15.19 -0.17
C GLY A 84 -5.22 14.22 0.97
N TRP A 85 -4.18 13.64 1.57
CA TRP A 85 -4.30 13.01 2.88
C TRP A 85 -4.54 14.07 3.96
N ILE A 86 -5.32 13.70 4.97
CA ILE A 86 -5.66 14.56 6.11
C ILE A 86 -4.77 14.27 7.32
N ALA A 87 -4.16 13.10 7.37
CA ALA A 87 -3.22 12.72 8.42
C ALA A 87 -2.18 11.73 7.91
N ARG A 88 -0.94 11.88 8.36
CA ARG A 88 0.18 10.96 8.11
C ARG A 88 0.75 10.52 9.45
N ARG A 89 0.97 9.20 9.65
CA ARG A 89 1.79 8.75 10.80
C ARG A 89 3.27 8.96 10.43
N PRO A 90 4.13 9.49 11.33
CA PRO A 90 5.56 9.60 11.07
C PRO A 90 6.17 8.26 10.67
N ASP A 91 7.18 8.32 9.81
CA ASP A 91 7.92 7.16 9.31
C ASP A 91 8.36 6.28 10.48
N ARG A 92 8.06 4.98 10.35
CA ARG A 92 8.63 4.00 11.25
C ARG A 92 10.05 3.71 10.77
N PRO A 93 11.09 3.83 11.61
CA PRO A 93 12.44 3.47 11.18
C PRO A 93 12.48 1.99 10.77
N VAL A 94 13.00 1.74 9.57
CA VAL A 94 13.27 0.40 9.05
C VAL A 94 14.10 -0.36 10.08
N GLY A 95 13.60 -1.50 10.57
CA GLY A 95 14.27 -2.33 11.58
C GLY A 95 13.82 -2.12 13.04
N ALA A 96 12.76 -1.37 13.31
CA ALA A 96 12.20 -1.25 14.67
C ALA A 96 11.50 -2.55 15.13
N THR A 97 12.30 -3.52 15.59
CA THR A 97 11.86 -4.68 16.37
C THR A 97 11.02 -4.20 17.55
N ARG A 98 9.82 -4.77 17.76
CA ARG A 98 9.05 -4.52 18.99
C ARG A 98 9.92 -4.98 20.17
N ARG A 99 10.24 -4.07 21.09
CA ARG A 99 10.69 -4.46 22.43
C ARG A 99 9.56 -5.17 23.17
#